data_AF-A0A957PN93-F1
#
_entry.id   AF-A0A957PN93-F1
#
_cell.length_a   1.000
_cell.length_b   1.000
_cell.length_c   1.000
_cell.angle_alpha   90.00
_cell.angle_beta   90.00
_cell.angle_gamma   90.00
#
_symmetry.space_group_name_H-M   'P 1'
#
loop_
_entity.id
_entity.type
_entity.pdbx_description
1 polymer ?
#
loop_
_entity_poly.entity_id
_entity_poly.type
_entity_poly.pdbx_seq_one_letter_code
_entity_poly.pdbx_strand_id
1 'polypeptide(L)' 'MKQRTSLQDVLELFLLDCRAQGLTDDTLRFYRGRLSLFVAFSEESGAGNLADFTHTSIKAWLADLQARELSSS' A
#
# COMPACT_ATOMS: atom_id res chain seq x y z
N MET A 1 10.71 -2.82 23.63
CA MET A 1 9.56 -3.10 22.74
C MET A 1 10.05 -2.97 21.30
N LYS A 2 9.88 -3.99 20.45
CA LYS A 2 10.18 -3.85 19.01
C LYS A 2 9.14 -2.87 18.44
N GLN A 3 9.60 -1.74 17.91
CA GLN A 3 8.75 -0.77 17.22
C GLN A 3 8.03 -1.49 16.08
N ARG A 4 6.69 -1.48 16.07
CA ARG A 4 5.90 -1.94 14.93
C ARG A 4 5.62 -0.73 14.05
N THR A 5 6.31 -0.65 12.91
CA THR A 5 6.02 0.36 11.89
C THR A 5 4.81 -0.10 11.10
N SER A 6 3.74 0.70 11.10
CA SER A 6 2.53 0.38 10.33
C SER A 6 2.78 0.60 8.83
N LEU A 7 2.03 -0.08 7.97
CA LEU A 7 2.10 0.18 6.52
C LEU A 7 1.60 1.58 6.16
N GLN A 8 0.70 2.16 6.97
CA GLN A 8 0.28 3.55 6.83
C GLN A 8 1.44 4.53 7.06
N ASP A 9 2.25 4.30 8.10
CA ASP A 9 3.45 5.13 8.35
C ASP A 9 4.45 5.02 7.20
N VAL A 10 4.63 3.81 6.65
CA VAL A 10 5.50 3.57 5.48
C VAL A 10 4.99 4.29 4.24
N LEU A 11 3.66 4.31 4.02
CA LEU A 11 3.06 5.05 2.91
C LEU A 11 3.31 6.55 3.04
N GLU A 12 3.13 7.13 4.23
CA GLU A 12 3.38 8.56 4.43
C GLU A 12 4.86 8.92 4.25
N LEU A 13 5.78 8.07 4.71
CA LEU A 13 7.22 8.23 4.46
C LEU A 13 7.56 8.17 2.96
N PHE A 14 6.99 7.22 2.23
CA PHE A 14 7.18 7.11 0.78
C PHE A 14 6.69 8.37 0.05
N LEU A 15 5.50 8.89 0.41
CA LEU A 15 4.97 10.10 -0.21
C LEU A 15 5.80 11.33 0.13
N LEU A 16 6.37 11.41 1.33
CA LEU A 16 7.31 12.45 1.74
C LEU A 16 8.58 12.40 0.87
N ASP A 17 9.14 11.21 0.66
CA ASP A 17 10.33 11.01 -0.18
C ASP A 17 10.05 11.37 -1.64
N CYS A 18 8.89 10.98 -2.18
CA CYS A 18 8.47 11.39 -3.53
C CYS A 18 8.36 12.91 -3.65
N ARG A 19 7.81 13.58 -2.64
CA ARG A 19 7.71 15.04 -2.63
C ARG A 19 9.09 15.69 -2.61
N ALA A 20 10.02 15.16 -1.82
CA ALA A 20 11.41 15.65 -1.77
C ALA A 20 12.15 15.47 -3.11
N GLN A 21 11.79 14.45 -3.90
CA GLN A 21 12.30 14.23 -5.26
C GLN A 21 11.65 15.14 -6.32
N GLY A 22 10.70 16.01 -5.94
CA GLY A 22 10.05 16.95 -6.86
C GLY A 22 8.96 16.32 -7.74
N LEU A 23 8.38 15.19 -7.32
CA LEU A 23 7.20 14.63 -8.01
C LEU A 23 6.01 15.58 -7.90
N THR A 24 5.20 15.64 -8.95
CA THR A 24 4.02 16.53 -9.01
C THR A 24 2.94 16.09 -8.02
N ASP A 25 2.12 17.04 -7.57
CA ASP A 25 0.99 16.76 -6.67
C ASP A 25 0.00 15.75 -7.27
N ASP A 26 -0.18 15.75 -8.59
CA ASP A 26 -1.01 14.76 -9.28
C ASP A 26 -0.42 13.34 -9.20
N THR A 27 0.91 13.22 -9.31
CA THR A 27 1.61 11.94 -9.12
C THR A 27 1.48 11.45 -7.68
N LEU A 28 1.64 12.35 -6.70
CA LEU A 28 1.48 12.02 -5.29
C LEU A 28 0.04 11.57 -4.97
N ARG A 29 -0.95 12.24 -5.56
CA ARG A 29 -2.37 11.86 -5.42
C ARG A 29 -2.65 10.50 -6.03
N PHE A 30 -2.10 10.24 -7.22
CA PHE A 30 -2.20 8.94 -7.87
C PHE A 30 -1.59 7.82 -7.01
N TYR A 31 -0.37 8.01 -6.50
CA TYR A 31 0.26 7.03 -5.60
C TYR A 31 -0.52 6.83 -4.31
N ARG A 32 -0.97 7.91 -3.66
CA ARG A 32 -1.78 7.82 -2.44
C ARG A 32 -3.05 6.99 -2.69
N GLY A 33 -3.78 7.26 -3.77
CA GLY A 33 -5.01 6.54 -4.08
C GLY A 33 -4.79 5.06 -4.42
N ARG A 34 -3.70 4.73 -5.12
CA ARG A 34 -3.35 3.34 -5.45
C ARG A 34 -2.89 2.56 -4.23
N LEU A 35 -2.01 3.14 -3.42
CA LEU A 35 -1.38 2.47 -2.30
C LEU A 35 -2.27 2.42 -1.06
N SER A 36 -3.21 3.34 -0.89
CA SER A 36 -4.18 3.27 0.22
C SER A 36 -5.07 2.03 0.14
N LEU A 37 -5.47 1.62 -1.07
CA LEU A 37 -6.23 0.39 -1.28
C LEU A 37 -5.45 -0.86 -0.85
N PHE A 38 -4.14 -0.86 -1.12
CA PHE A 38 -3.25 -1.93 -0.72
C PHE A 38 -3.01 -1.96 0.79
N VAL A 39 -2.85 -0.79 1.43
CA VAL A 39 -2.75 -0.69 2.89
C VAL A 39 -4.01 -1.24 3.54
N ALA A 40 -5.19 -0.82 3.09
CA ALA A 40 -6.48 -1.32 3.58
C ALA A 40 -6.60 -2.85 3.43
N PHE A 41 -6.28 -3.38 2.24
CA PHE A 41 -6.26 -4.82 2.01
C PHE A 41 -5.31 -5.57 2.97
N SER A 42 -4.13 -5.00 3.20
CA SER A 42 -3.12 -5.61 4.09
C SER A 42 -3.56 -5.57 5.55
N GLU A 43 -4.23 -4.50 5.99
CA GLU A 43 -4.81 -4.39 7.33
C GLU A 43 -5.92 -5.43 7.54
N GLU A 44 -6.86 -5.55 6.59
CA GLU A 44 -7.93 -6.56 6.61
C GLU A 44 -7.38 -7.99 6.62
N SER A 45 -6.24 -8.22 5.96
CA SER A 45 -5.55 -9.51 5.90
C SER A 45 -4.66 -9.80 7.12
N GLY A 46 -4.62 -8.91 8.12
CA GLY A 46 -3.79 -9.05 9.32
C GLY A 46 -2.30 -8.75 9.13
N ALA A 47 -1.91 -8.18 7.98
CA ALA A 47 -0.55 -7.82 7.60
C ALA A 47 -0.31 -6.30 7.62
N GLY A 48 -0.99 -5.56 8.53
CA GLY A 48 -0.92 -4.09 8.61
C GLY A 48 0.40 -3.51 9.14
N ASN A 49 1.34 -4.35 9.58
CA ASN A 49 2.67 -3.93 10.01
C ASN A 49 3.74 -4.38 9.02
N LEU A 50 4.79 -3.57 8.85
CA LEU A 50 5.92 -3.90 7.99
C LEU A 50 6.58 -5.23 8.34
N ALA A 51 6.60 -5.61 9.62
CA ALA A 51 7.16 -6.89 10.08
C ALA A 51 6.33 -8.11 9.67
N ASP A 52 5.03 -7.92 9.42
CA ASP A 52 4.09 -8.97 9.03
C ASP A 52 3.92 -9.02 7.50
N PHE A 53 4.51 -8.04 6.80
CA PHE A 53 4.44 -7.91 5.35
C PHE A 53 5.40 -8.88 4.66
N THR A 54 4.88 -9.69 3.73
CA THR A 54 5.67 -10.70 3.01
C THR A 54 5.36 -10.70 1.52
N HIS A 55 6.18 -11.42 0.74
CA HIS A 55 5.90 -11.64 -0.68
C HIS A 55 4.55 -12.33 -0.94
N THR A 56 4.05 -13.12 0.02
CA THR A 56 2.71 -13.73 -0.06
C THR A 56 1.61 -12.67 -0.04
N SER A 57 1.78 -11.61 0.77
CA SER A 57 0.86 -10.48 0.82
C SER A 57 0.75 -9.76 -0.53
N ILE A 58 1.87 -9.61 -1.24
CA ILE A 58 1.90 -9.02 -2.60
C ILE A 58 1.12 -9.90 -3.58
N LYS A 59 1.34 -11.21 -3.56
CA LYS A 59 0.62 -12.13 -4.45
C LYS A 59 -0.88 -12.13 -4.19
N ALA A 60 -1.28 -12.13 -2.92
CA ALA A 60 -2.67 -12.07 -2.53
C ALA A 60 -3.35 -10.78 -3.02
N TRP A 61 -2.66 -9.64 -2.90
CA TRP A 61 -3.14 -8.37 -3.43
C TRP A 61 -3.31 -8.38 -4.96
N LEU A 62 -2.33 -8.92 -5.71
CA LEU A 62 -2.43 -9.02 -7.16
C LEU A 62 -3.59 -9.92 -7.61
N ALA A 63 -3.85 -11.01 -6.89
CA ALA A 63 -4.98 -11.89 -7.15
C ALA A 63 -6.32 -11.19 -6.86
N ASP A 64 -6.40 -10.43 -5.76
CA ASP A 64 -7.59 -9.64 -5.41
C ASP A 64 -7.87 -8.54 -6.45
N LEU A 65 -6.83 -7.82 -6.92
CA LEU A 65 -6.96 -6.86 -8.01
C LEU A 65 -7.51 -7.50 -9.29
N GLN A 66 -6.97 -8.66 -9.67
CA GLN A 66 -7.44 -9.39 -10.84
C GLN A 66 -8.92 -9.80 -10.69
N ALA A 67 -9.32 -10.25 -9.49
CA ALA A 67 -10.71 -10.62 -9.24
C ALA A 67 -11.68 -9.41 -9.36
N ARG A 68 -11.28 -8.24 -8.87
CA ARG A 68 -12.09 -6.99 -8.96
C ARG A 68 -12.27 -6.50 -10.40
N GLU A 69 -11.25 -6.66 -11.25
CA GLU A 69 -11.34 -6.31 -12.66
C GLU A 69 -12.22 -7.30 -13.43
N LEU A 70 -12.18 -8.59 -13.07
CA LEU A 70 -13.04 -9.62 -13.66
C LEU A 70 -14.51 -9.49 -13.24
N SER A 71 -14.83 -9.00 -12.04
CA SER A 71 -16.21 -8.77 -11.60
C SER A 71 -16.88 -7.57 -12.26
N SER A 72 -16.12 -6.74 -12.96
CA SER A 72 -16.59 -5.52 -13.64
C SER A 72 -16.88 -5.73 -15.13
N SER A 73 -16.79 -6.98 -15.62
CA SER A 73 -17.05 -7.38 -17.02
C SER A 73 -18.32 -8.20 -17.18
#